data_AF-A0A937M9K6-F1
#
_entry.id   AF-A0A937M9K6-F1
#
_cell.length_a   1.000
_cell.length_b   1.000
_cell.length_c   1.000
_cell.angle_alpha   90.00
_cell.angle_beta   90.00
_cell.angle_gamma   90.00
#
_symmetry.space_group_name_H-M   'P 1'
#
loop_
_entity.id
_entity.type
_entity.pdbx_description
1 polymer ?
#
loop_
_entity_poly.entity_id
_entity_poly.type
_entity_poly.pdbx_seq_one_letter_code
_entity_poly.pdbx_strand_id
1 'polypeptide(L)'
;MVQQIELGDDFLSEETFAAVGRLTIAFGQLDYILQITVKRLLQKSFGEGMAQAERLETINALKGRSTELFGLRVMDQASEAKFDKLIEKISGLYKKRQSVIHGFWGKDNQGQVVRIWKRKFQSTNLNDLGHLYEAVKQAVRELDTITRL
;
A
#
# COMPACT_ATOMS: atom_id res chain seq x y z
N MET A 1 -1.21 16.28 31.45
CA MET A 1 -2.50 15.58 31.35
C MET A 1 -2.32 14.36 30.47
N VAL A 2 -2.66 13.16 30.97
CA VAL A 2 -2.67 11.94 30.15
C VAL A 2 -3.97 11.97 29.35
N GLN A 3 -3.86 11.97 28.02
CA GLN A 3 -5.02 11.92 27.12
C GLN A 3 -5.67 10.54 27.30
N GLN A 4 -6.94 10.51 27.71
CA GLN A 4 -7.67 9.28 28.01
C GLN A 4 -8.33 8.81 26.71
N ILE A 5 -8.16 7.53 26.36
CA ILE A 5 -8.75 6.97 25.15
C ILE A 5 -9.86 6.04 25.59
N GLU A 6 -11.07 6.33 25.13
CA GLU A 6 -12.14 5.34 25.21
C GLU A 6 -12.00 4.36 24.06
N LEU A 7 -11.69 3.12 24.42
CA LEU A 7 -11.83 1.97 23.53
C LEU A 7 -13.27 1.47 23.70
N GLY A 8 -14.12 1.74 22.71
CA GLY A 8 -15.50 1.23 22.64
C GLY A 8 -15.75 0.58 21.29
N ASP A 9 -16.86 -0.15 21.15
CA ASP A 9 -17.20 -0.90 19.93
C ASP A 9 -17.38 0.03 18.69
N ASP A 10 -17.72 1.31 18.91
CA ASP A 10 -17.92 2.34 17.89
C ASP A 10 -16.73 3.31 17.75
N PHE A 11 -15.50 2.79 17.71
CA PHE A 11 -14.28 3.62 17.70
C PHE A 11 -14.04 4.39 16.40
N LEU A 12 -14.69 4.03 15.29
CA LEU A 12 -14.67 4.76 14.02
C LEU A 12 -16.04 5.37 13.71
N SER A 13 -16.06 6.60 13.20
CA SER A 13 -17.23 7.08 12.47
C SER A 13 -17.44 6.22 11.22
N GLU A 14 -18.68 6.08 10.77
CA GLU A 14 -19.02 5.34 9.54
C GLU A 14 -18.18 5.82 8.34
N GLU A 15 -17.99 7.14 8.22
CA GLU A 15 -17.15 7.75 7.20
C GLU A 15 -15.68 7.31 7.27
N THR A 16 -15.12 7.24 8.48
CA THR A 16 -13.72 6.81 8.69
C THR A 16 -13.57 5.33 8.43
N PHE A 17 -14.52 4.51 8.90
CA PHE A 17 -14.56 3.08 8.62
C PHE A 17 -14.61 2.82 7.12
N ALA A 18 -15.50 3.49 6.39
CA ALA A 18 -15.59 3.39 4.94
C ALA A 18 -14.29 3.84 4.23
N ALA A 19 -13.65 4.92 4.71
CA ALA A 19 -12.38 5.39 4.16
C ALA A 19 -11.24 4.38 4.36
N VAL A 20 -11.13 3.78 5.55
CA VAL A 20 -10.16 2.73 5.85
C VAL A 20 -10.46 1.48 5.03
N GLY A 21 -11.73 1.09 4.87
CA GLY A 21 -12.14 -0.02 4.01
C GLY A 21 -11.73 0.17 2.55
N ARG A 22 -11.97 1.36 1.99
CA ARG A 22 -11.51 1.72 0.62
C ARG A 22 -9.99 1.61 0.49
N LEU A 23 -9.25 2.07 1.49
CA LEU A 23 -7.78 1.94 1.51
C LEU A 23 -7.34 0.48 1.56
N THR A 24 -7.97 -0.35 2.39
CA THR A 24 -7.68 -1.79 2.47
C THR A 24 -7.84 -2.47 1.11
N ILE A 25 -8.92 -2.18 0.40
CA ILE A 25 -9.16 -2.70 -0.95
C ILE A 25 -8.10 -2.18 -1.93
N ALA A 26 -7.80 -0.88 -1.91
CA ALA A 26 -6.79 -0.30 -2.81
C ALA A 26 -5.39 -0.89 -2.60
N PHE A 27 -5.00 -1.14 -1.34
CA PHE A 27 -3.73 -1.83 -1.05
C PHE A 27 -3.76 -3.29 -1.49
N GLY A 28 -4.89 -3.99 -1.35
CA GLY A 28 -5.03 -5.35 -1.91
C GLY A 28 -4.88 -5.38 -3.44
N GLN A 29 -5.40 -4.37 -4.14
CA GLN A 29 -5.17 -4.20 -5.58
C GLN A 29 -3.69 -3.94 -5.90
N LEU A 30 -3.00 -3.15 -5.06
CA LEU A 30 -1.57 -2.89 -5.21
C LEU A 30 -0.72 -4.14 -4.95
N ASP A 31 -1.08 -4.96 -3.95
CA ASP A 31 -0.45 -6.26 -3.69
C ASP A 31 -0.60 -7.17 -4.93
N TYR A 32 -1.82 -7.28 -5.45
CA TYR A 32 -2.11 -8.14 -6.60
C TYR A 32 -1.41 -7.67 -7.89
N ILE A 33 -1.40 -6.37 -8.17
CA ILE A 33 -0.73 -5.87 -9.39
C ILE A 33 0.79 -6.09 -9.32
N LEU A 34 1.41 -6.07 -8.13
CA LEU A 34 2.81 -6.43 -7.97
C LEU A 34 3.07 -7.91 -8.28
N GLN A 35 2.16 -8.80 -7.88
CA GLN A 35 2.24 -10.21 -8.26
C GLN A 35 2.11 -10.38 -9.78
N ILE A 36 1.17 -9.68 -10.40
CA ILE A 36 0.99 -9.66 -11.85
C ILE A 36 2.25 -9.11 -12.55
N THR A 37 2.88 -8.08 -12.01
CA THR A 37 4.16 -7.54 -12.49
C THR A 37 5.24 -8.61 -12.51
N VAL A 38 5.46 -9.31 -11.40
CA VAL A 38 6.42 -10.43 -11.34
C VAL A 38 6.07 -11.49 -12.37
N LYS A 39 4.80 -11.90 -12.45
CA LYS A 39 4.31 -12.86 -13.44
C LYS A 39 4.63 -12.41 -14.88
N ARG A 40 4.40 -11.15 -15.21
CA ARG A 40 4.64 -10.59 -16.56
C ARG A 40 6.14 -10.61 -16.89
N LEU A 41 6.97 -10.13 -15.97
CA LEU A 41 8.42 -10.06 -16.15
C LEU A 41 9.09 -11.44 -16.24
N LEU A 42 8.51 -12.46 -15.59
CA LEU A 42 8.94 -13.85 -15.73
C LEU A 42 8.67 -14.43 -17.13
N GLN A 43 7.75 -13.86 -17.93
CA GLN A 43 7.31 -14.38 -19.23
C GLN A 43 6.85 -15.85 -19.21
N LYS A 44 6.27 -16.28 -18.09
CA LYS A 44 5.70 -17.62 -17.95
C LYS A 44 4.19 -17.64 -18.24
N SER A 45 3.65 -18.83 -18.41
CA SER A 45 2.21 -19.05 -18.42
C SER A 45 1.56 -18.44 -17.16
N PHE A 46 0.27 -18.12 -17.23
CA PHE A 46 -0.40 -17.44 -16.12
C PHE A 46 -0.28 -18.22 -14.81
N GLY A 47 -0.61 -19.51 -14.83
CA GLY A 47 -0.55 -20.36 -13.63
C GLY A 47 0.86 -20.45 -13.04
N GLU A 48 1.88 -20.71 -13.86
CA GLU A 48 3.25 -20.85 -13.36
C GLU A 48 3.85 -19.54 -12.84
N GLY A 49 3.59 -18.43 -13.53
CA GLY A 49 4.09 -17.13 -13.14
C GLY A 49 3.42 -16.61 -11.88
N MET A 50 2.10 -16.79 -11.75
CA MET A 50 1.36 -16.45 -10.52
C MET A 50 1.81 -17.31 -9.34
N ALA A 51 1.94 -18.63 -9.52
CA ALA A 51 2.41 -19.50 -8.45
C ALA A 51 3.81 -19.12 -7.92
N GLN A 52 4.68 -18.57 -8.78
CA GLN A 52 5.97 -18.03 -8.33
C GLN A 52 5.85 -16.68 -7.63
N ALA A 53 4.97 -15.80 -8.12
CA ALA A 53 4.72 -14.51 -7.47
C ALA A 53 4.08 -14.69 -6.09
N GLU A 54 3.15 -15.63 -5.92
CA GLU A 54 2.46 -15.92 -4.66
C GLU A 54 3.39 -16.52 -3.60
N ARG A 55 4.46 -17.24 -4.01
CA ARG A 55 5.53 -17.68 -3.09
C ARG A 55 6.34 -16.51 -2.51
N LEU A 56 6.25 -15.32 -3.10
CA LEU A 56 6.84 -14.11 -2.56
C LEU A 56 5.86 -13.51 -1.54
N GLU A 57 5.85 -14.10 -0.35
CA GLU A 57 4.86 -13.82 0.71
C GLU A 57 4.92 -12.38 1.26
N THR A 58 6.00 -11.64 0.95
CA THR A 58 6.18 -10.28 1.47
C THR A 58 6.24 -9.26 0.34
N ILE A 59 5.71 -8.08 0.64
CA ILE A 59 5.81 -6.92 -0.27
C ILE A 59 7.26 -6.59 -0.64
N ASN A 60 8.20 -6.78 0.29
CA ASN A 60 9.61 -6.52 0.02
C ASN A 60 10.20 -7.54 -0.97
N ALA A 61 9.82 -8.81 -0.84
CA ALA A 61 10.21 -9.84 -1.80
C ALA A 61 9.61 -9.57 -3.20
N LEU A 62 8.33 -9.21 -3.28
CA LEU A 62 7.67 -8.84 -4.54
C LEU A 62 8.36 -7.64 -5.22
N LYS A 63 8.62 -6.56 -4.48
CA LYS A 63 9.31 -5.37 -5.00
C LYS A 63 10.73 -5.70 -5.46
N GLY A 64 11.52 -6.37 -4.62
CA GLY A 64 12.91 -6.72 -4.94
C GLY A 64 12.99 -7.60 -6.19
N ARG A 65 12.13 -8.62 -6.28
CA ARG A 65 12.07 -9.49 -7.46
C ARG A 65 11.59 -8.75 -8.70
N SER A 66 10.65 -7.81 -8.55
CA SER A 66 10.18 -6.99 -9.68
C SER A 66 11.28 -6.10 -10.23
N THR A 67 12.04 -5.41 -9.36
CA THR A 67 13.18 -4.57 -9.76
C THR A 67 14.26 -5.39 -10.47
N GLU A 68 14.65 -6.53 -9.90
CA GLU A 68 15.63 -7.42 -10.51
C GLU A 68 15.19 -7.86 -11.91
N LEU A 69 13.97 -8.38 -12.03
CA LEU A 69 13.45 -8.85 -13.31
C LEU A 69 13.25 -7.71 -14.31
N PHE A 70 12.86 -6.50 -13.87
CA PHE A 70 12.67 -5.37 -14.76
C PHE A 70 13.99 -4.92 -15.38
N GLY A 71 15.07 -4.79 -14.60
CA GLY A 71 16.40 -4.43 -15.11
C GLY A 71 17.01 -5.49 -16.04
N LEU A 72 16.70 -6.77 -15.82
CA LEU A 72 17.09 -7.83 -16.77
C LEU A 72 16.35 -7.74 -18.12
N ARG A 73 15.22 -7.03 -18.17
CA ARG A 73 14.33 -6.99 -19.35
C ARG A 73 14.42 -5.67 -20.11
N VAL A 74 14.60 -4.58 -19.39
CA VAL A 74 14.55 -3.23 -19.95
C VAL A 74 15.96 -2.70 -20.01
N MET A 75 16.52 -2.66 -21.22
CA MET A 75 17.93 -2.29 -21.43
C MET A 75 18.17 -0.77 -21.44
N ASP A 76 17.14 0.05 -21.18
CA ASP A 76 17.26 1.51 -21.14
C ASP A 76 17.20 2.04 -19.70
N GLN A 77 18.23 2.79 -19.33
CA GLN A 77 18.40 3.34 -17.98
C GLN A 77 17.27 4.29 -17.56
N ALA A 78 16.59 4.94 -18.53
CA ALA A 78 15.54 5.90 -18.23
C ALA A 78 14.27 5.19 -17.71
N SER A 79 13.90 4.07 -18.31
CA SER A 79 12.78 3.24 -17.88
C SER A 79 13.08 2.51 -16.58
N GLU A 80 14.30 1.98 -16.41
CA GLU A 80 14.75 1.41 -15.13
C GLU A 80 14.62 2.43 -13.99
N ALA A 81 15.17 3.64 -14.18
CA ALA A 81 15.10 4.69 -13.16
C ALA A 81 13.66 5.13 -12.84
N LYS A 82 12.75 5.10 -13.83
CA LYS A 82 11.32 5.36 -13.58
C LYS A 82 10.69 4.24 -12.76
N PHE A 83 11.02 2.98 -13.06
CA PHE A 83 10.52 1.83 -12.33
C PHE A 83 11.01 1.86 -10.86
N ASP A 84 12.29 2.12 -10.63
CA ASP A 84 12.87 2.19 -9.29
C ASP A 84 12.22 3.28 -8.44
N LYS A 85 12.00 4.48 -9.03
CA LYS A 85 11.27 5.56 -8.35
C LYS A 85 9.84 5.15 -7.99
N LEU A 86 9.17 4.39 -8.85
CA LEU A 86 7.83 3.87 -8.57
C LEU A 86 7.83 2.85 -7.43
N ILE A 87 8.81 1.93 -7.41
CA ILE A 87 8.98 0.96 -6.32
C ILE A 87 9.32 1.64 -4.99
N GLU A 88 10.11 2.71 -5.01
CA GLU A 88 10.39 3.54 -3.83
C GLU A 88 9.11 4.25 -3.33
N LYS A 89 8.35 4.86 -4.24
CA LYS A 89 7.04 5.47 -3.93
C LYS A 89 6.10 4.45 -3.28
N ILE A 90 5.98 3.26 -3.86
CA ILE A 90 5.19 2.15 -3.31
C ILE A 90 5.69 1.80 -1.90
N SER A 91 7.01 1.72 -1.69
CA SER A 91 7.58 1.47 -0.36
C SER A 91 7.16 2.53 0.68
N GLY A 92 7.10 3.80 0.27
CA GLY A 92 6.56 4.88 1.09
C GLY A 92 5.07 4.70 1.43
N LEU A 93 4.25 4.23 0.48
CA LEU A 93 2.84 3.95 0.70
C LEU A 93 2.62 2.81 1.71
N TYR A 94 3.38 1.71 1.64
CA TYR A 94 3.26 0.61 2.61
C TYR A 94 3.65 1.00 4.04
N LYS A 95 4.61 1.92 4.21
CA LYS A 95 4.90 2.49 5.53
C LYS A 95 3.68 3.21 6.11
N LYS A 96 2.91 3.92 5.28
CA LYS A 96 1.65 4.57 5.68
C LYS A 96 0.51 3.56 5.87
N ARG A 97 0.46 2.47 5.09
CA ARG A 97 -0.50 1.37 5.26
C ARG A 97 -0.47 0.81 6.68
N GLN A 98 0.73 0.56 7.20
CA GLN A 98 0.90 -0.04 8.52
C GLN A 98 0.30 0.83 9.62
N SER A 99 0.40 2.15 9.51
CA SER A 99 -0.22 3.04 10.48
C SER A 99 -1.73 3.13 10.26
N VAL A 100 -2.23 3.20 9.04
CA VAL A 100 -3.69 3.38 8.80
C VAL A 100 -4.50 2.10 9.03
N ILE A 101 -4.12 1.00 8.39
CA ILE A 101 -4.94 -0.23 8.38
C ILE A 101 -4.70 -1.05 9.64
N HIS A 102 -3.45 -1.15 10.07
CA HIS A 102 -3.03 -1.94 11.22
C HIS A 102 -2.80 -1.10 12.48
N GLY A 103 -3.12 0.20 12.42
CA GLY A 103 -3.06 1.08 13.57
C GLY A 103 -4.25 0.85 14.51
N PHE A 104 -4.03 1.14 15.78
CA PHE A 104 -5.14 1.22 16.73
C PHE A 104 -5.86 2.56 16.52
N TRP A 105 -7.18 2.49 16.50
CA TRP A 105 -8.05 3.64 16.37
C TRP A 105 -8.82 3.84 17.67
N GLY A 106 -9.17 5.09 17.97
CA GLY A 106 -9.95 5.44 19.14
C GLY A 106 -10.51 6.85 19.02
N LYS A 107 -11.18 7.30 20.09
CA LYS A 107 -11.64 8.68 20.22
C LYS A 107 -10.81 9.40 21.28
N ASP A 108 -10.45 10.66 21.02
CA ASP A 108 -9.85 11.51 22.04
C ASP A 108 -10.92 12.10 22.98
N ASN A 109 -10.47 12.90 23.95
CA ASN A 109 -11.34 13.57 24.93
C ASN A 109 -12.39 14.52 24.30
N GLN A 110 -12.27 14.85 23.01
CA GLN A 110 -13.21 15.69 22.26
C GLN A 110 -14.14 14.84 21.36
N GLY A 111 -14.04 13.51 21.44
CA GLY A 111 -14.78 12.57 20.59
C GLY A 111 -14.22 12.46 19.17
N GLN A 112 -13.05 13.07 18.88
CA GLN A 112 -12.45 13.04 17.56
C GLN A 112 -11.74 11.72 17.32
N VAL A 113 -11.90 11.17 16.12
CA VAL A 113 -11.24 9.92 15.73
C VAL A 113 -9.74 10.16 15.61
N VAL A 114 -8.96 9.43 16.40
CA VAL A 114 -7.51 9.51 16.42
C VAL A 114 -6.89 8.14 16.17
N ARG A 115 -5.73 8.16 15.51
CA ARG A 115 -4.89 6.99 15.38
C ARG A 115 -3.84 6.97 16.47
N ILE A 116 -3.68 5.80 17.07
CA ILE A 116 -2.74 5.54 18.17
C ILE A 116 -1.57 4.75 17.61
N TRP A 117 -0.38 5.35 17.64
CA TRP A 117 0.85 4.68 17.20
C TRP A 117 2.00 4.94 18.16
N LYS A 118 2.58 3.87 18.73
CA LYS A 118 3.73 3.94 19.66
C LYS A 118 3.55 5.02 20.75
N ARG A 119 2.37 5.09 21.38
CA ARG A 119 2.01 6.08 22.41
C ARG A 119 2.00 7.55 21.93
N LYS A 120 2.07 7.81 20.63
CA LYS A 120 1.81 9.11 20.01
C LYS A 120 0.42 9.11 19.39
N PHE A 121 -0.33 10.15 19.71
CA PHE A 121 -1.60 10.47 19.10
C PHE A 121 -1.32 11.17 17.78
N GLN A 122 -1.75 10.58 16.69
CA GLN A 122 -1.82 11.28 15.41
C GLN A 122 -3.29 11.48 15.09
N SER A 123 -3.73 12.73 15.16
CA SER A 123 -4.98 13.12 14.52
C SER A 123 -4.89 12.66 13.07
N THR A 124 -5.89 11.91 12.64
CA THR A 124 -5.97 11.45 11.26
C THR A 124 -7.16 12.16 10.65
N ASN A 125 -6.89 13.04 9.68
CA ASN A 125 -7.95 13.71 8.95
C ASN A 125 -8.43 12.79 7.80
N LEU A 126 -9.74 12.74 7.55
CA LEU A 126 -10.33 12.07 6.39
C LEU A 126 -9.68 12.52 5.07
N ASN A 127 -9.26 13.79 4.98
CA ASN A 127 -8.53 14.31 3.82
C ASN A 127 -7.21 13.55 3.58
N ASP A 128 -6.47 13.21 4.65
CA ASP A 128 -5.21 12.47 4.53
C ASP A 128 -5.45 11.04 4.03
N LEU A 129 -6.54 10.41 4.49
CA LEU A 129 -6.96 9.10 4.00
C LEU A 129 -7.35 9.14 2.52
N GLY A 130 -8.07 10.19 2.10
CA GLY A 130 -8.42 10.44 0.71
C GLY A 130 -7.18 10.63 -0.18
N HIS A 131 -6.22 11.45 0.24
CA HIS A 131 -4.96 11.63 -0.50
C HIS A 131 -4.14 10.35 -0.59
N LEU A 132 -4.09 9.56 0.48
CA LEU A 132 -3.43 8.25 0.46
C LEU A 132 -4.11 7.30 -0.52
N TYR A 133 -5.44 7.29 -0.55
CA TYR A 133 -6.22 6.43 -1.44
C TYR A 133 -5.95 6.74 -2.91
N GLU A 134 -5.97 8.02 -3.29
CA GLU A 134 -5.63 8.41 -4.67
C GLU A 134 -4.17 8.12 -5.02
N ALA A 135 -3.23 8.29 -4.07
CA ALA A 135 -1.83 7.94 -4.30
C ALA A 135 -1.63 6.43 -4.54
N VAL A 136 -2.36 5.57 -3.83
CA VAL A 136 -2.33 4.10 -4.04
C VAL A 136 -2.91 3.74 -5.41
N LYS A 137 -4.08 4.28 -5.76
CA LYS A 137 -4.69 4.05 -7.10
C LYS A 137 -3.77 4.49 -8.23
N GLN A 138 -3.12 5.64 -8.06
CA GLN A 138 -2.18 6.15 -9.04
C GLN A 138 -0.97 5.22 -9.18
N ALA A 139 -0.42 4.70 -8.07
CA ALA A 139 0.67 3.73 -8.12
C ALA A 139 0.26 2.42 -8.81
N VAL A 140 -0.97 1.92 -8.59
CA VAL A 140 -1.51 0.75 -9.31
C VAL A 140 -1.52 0.99 -10.82
N ARG A 141 -2.03 2.15 -11.27
CA ARG A 141 -2.10 2.50 -12.69
C ARG A 141 -0.72 2.66 -13.31
N GLU A 142 0.20 3.35 -12.63
CA GLU A 142 1.57 3.55 -13.08
C GLU A 142 2.29 2.21 -13.22
N LEU A 143 2.12 1.30 -12.25
CA LEU A 143 2.75 -0.01 -12.26
C LEU A 143 2.17 -0.93 -13.35
N ASP A 144 0.86 -0.93 -13.55
CA ASP A 144 0.26 -1.67 -14.67
C ASP A 144 0.76 -1.14 -16.01
N THR A 145 0.86 0.19 -16.17
CA THR A 145 1.28 0.82 -17.42
C THR A 145 2.74 0.51 -17.75
N ILE A 146 3.67 0.70 -16.80
CA ILE A 146 5.10 0.53 -17.05
C ILE A 146 5.50 -0.94 -17.30
N THR A 147 4.66 -1.89 -16.89
CA THR A 147 4.93 -3.34 -16.98
C THR A 147 4.18 -4.03 -18.11
N ARG A 148 3.42 -3.29 -18.93
CA ARG A 148 2.87 -3.76 -20.21
C ARG A 148 3.96 -3.73 -21.30
N LEU A 149 5.05 -4.45 -21.05
CA LEU A 149 6.12 -4.71 -22.01
C LEU A 149 5.68 -5.77 -23.03
#